data_AF-A0A1X4XYA9-F1
#
_entry.id   AF-A0A1X4XYA9-F1
#
_cell.length_a   1.000
_cell.length_b   1.000
_cell.length_c   1.000
_cell.angle_alpha   90.00
_cell.angle_beta   90.00
_cell.angle_gamma   90.00
#
_symmetry.space_group_name_H-M   'P 1'
#
loop_
_entity.id
_entity.type
_entity.pdbx_description
1 polymer ?
#
loop_
_entity_poly.entity_id
_entity_poly.type
_entity_poly.pdbx_seq_one_letter_code
_entity_poly.pdbx_strand_id
1 'polypeptide(L)'
;MTNKIVSDKEKELLDLITEYRDYLLYVIGLLREKNVDLSVEKKMANYDKTHKIFTLPNFLERCYLISIRQYLSLVDAYYYEFKMKTVSQEKKFTEYFAKFNKTNFIKSANGRVAKKVRSKYFWVYYVFYYFKIAYKVRFDDSFLYALFYYLKIPPAVLIYAKKHAENHIRNFKKKNLDLTVLLMDEKLKEKIEEVRKCF
;
A
#
# COMPACT_ATOMS: atom_id res chain seq x y z
N MET A 1 6.20 -30.65 -19.49
CA MET A 1 5.31 -29.47 -19.35
C MET A 1 5.11 -29.04 -17.89
N THR A 2 5.00 -29.97 -16.94
CA THR A 2 4.84 -29.73 -15.49
C THR A 2 5.95 -28.89 -14.84
N ASN A 3 7.23 -29.14 -15.13
CA ASN A 3 8.34 -28.38 -14.51
C ASN A 3 8.38 -26.89 -14.89
N LYS A 4 7.91 -26.53 -16.09
CA LYS A 4 7.86 -25.13 -16.53
C LYS A 4 6.77 -24.35 -15.81
N ILE A 5 5.60 -24.97 -15.63
CA ILE A 5 4.46 -24.38 -14.91
C ILE A 5 4.78 -24.14 -13.43
N VAL A 6 5.48 -25.07 -12.78
CA VAL A 6 5.94 -24.89 -11.39
C VAL A 6 6.94 -23.72 -11.30
N SER A 7 7.86 -23.61 -12.27
CA SER A 7 8.84 -22.52 -12.32
C SER A 7 8.22 -21.14 -12.58
N ASP A 8 7.21 -21.06 -13.44
CA ASP A 8 6.52 -19.80 -13.75
C ASP A 8 5.70 -19.31 -12.54
N LYS A 9 4.99 -20.21 -11.87
CA LYS A 9 4.22 -19.89 -10.66
C LYS A 9 5.11 -19.46 -9.49
N GLU A 10 6.26 -20.11 -9.33
CA GLU A 10 7.25 -19.74 -8.32
C GLU A 10 7.76 -18.31 -8.53
N LYS A 11 8.08 -17.97 -9.79
CA LYS A 11 8.54 -16.64 -10.17
C LYS A 11 7.48 -15.57 -9.93
N GLU A 12 6.23 -15.82 -10.31
CA GLU A 12 5.12 -14.89 -10.06
C GLU A 12 4.95 -14.59 -8.57
N LEU A 13 5.04 -15.61 -7.72
CA LEU A 13 4.90 -15.44 -6.28
C LEU A 13 6.09 -14.69 -5.67
N LEU A 14 7.32 -14.97 -6.12
CA LEU A 14 8.51 -14.21 -5.72
C LEU A 14 8.45 -12.74 -6.15
N ASP A 15 7.92 -12.45 -7.35
CA ASP A 15 7.71 -11.09 -7.84
C ASP A 15 6.69 -10.35 -6.97
N LEU A 16 5.61 -11.01 -6.56
CA LEU A 16 4.62 -10.47 -5.62
C LEU A 16 5.22 -10.21 -4.24
N ILE A 17 5.96 -11.17 -3.67
CA ILE A 17 6.66 -11.00 -2.38
C ILE A 17 7.60 -9.79 -2.45
N THR A 18 8.34 -9.65 -3.55
CA THR A 18 9.26 -8.53 -3.77
C THR A 18 8.52 -7.20 -3.85
N GLU A 19 7.38 -7.15 -4.55
CA GLU A 19 6.53 -5.96 -4.64
C GLU A 19 5.97 -5.55 -3.28
N TYR A 20 5.42 -6.49 -2.51
CA TYR A 20 4.85 -6.21 -1.19
C TYR A 20 5.90 -5.89 -0.14
N ARG A 21 7.12 -6.44 -0.26
CA ARG A 21 8.27 -6.02 0.53
C ARG A 21 8.57 -4.54 0.31
N ASP A 22 8.60 -4.09 -0.94
CA ASP A 22 8.90 -2.70 -1.27
C ASP A 22 7.81 -1.75 -0.75
N TYR A 23 6.55 -2.15 -0.81
CA TYR A 23 5.43 -1.43 -0.17
C TYR A 23 5.61 -1.32 1.34
N LEU A 24 5.93 -2.41 2.01
CA LEU A 24 6.17 -2.42 3.45
C LEU A 24 7.34 -1.52 3.85
N LEU A 25 8.46 -1.61 3.13
CA LEU A 25 9.65 -0.76 3.38
C LEU A 25 9.35 0.73 3.19
N TYR A 26 8.54 1.08 2.18
CA TYR A 26 8.10 2.46 1.98
C TYR A 26 7.27 2.96 3.17
N VAL A 27 6.30 2.17 3.64
CA VAL A 27 5.47 2.55 4.80
C VAL A 27 6.30 2.68 6.08
N ILE A 28 7.24 1.76 6.33
CA ILE A 28 8.18 1.86 7.46
C ILE A 28 9.01 3.15 7.37
N GLY A 29 9.47 3.50 6.16
CA GLY A 29 10.17 4.75 5.91
C GLY A 29 9.37 5.98 6.33
N LEU A 30 8.10 6.04 5.94
CA LEU A 30 7.20 7.13 6.32
C LEU A 30 6.91 7.17 7.82
N LEU A 31 6.78 6.02 8.48
CA LEU A 31 6.58 5.96 9.92
C LEU A 31 7.78 6.51 10.68
N ARG A 32 9.00 6.22 10.20
CA ARG A 32 10.23 6.80 10.74
C ARG A 32 10.34 8.30 10.51
N GLU A 33 10.00 8.78 9.30
CA GLU A 33 9.94 10.23 9.02
C GLU A 33 9.01 10.96 10.00
N LYS A 34 7.96 10.28 10.50
CA LYS A 34 7.00 10.82 11.46
C LYS A 34 7.32 10.48 12.93
N ASN A 35 8.46 9.87 13.22
CA ASN A 35 8.84 9.41 14.57
C ASN A 35 7.75 8.55 15.25
N VAL A 36 7.04 7.73 14.47
CA VAL A 36 6.01 6.83 15.01
C VAL A 36 6.69 5.59 15.57
N ASP A 37 6.58 5.40 16.89
CA ASP A 37 7.05 4.19 17.57
C ASP A 37 6.13 3.01 17.24
N LEU A 38 6.69 2.03 16.53
CA LEU A 38 6.03 0.80 16.11
C LEU A 38 6.10 -0.32 17.15
N SER A 39 6.62 -0.07 18.36
CA SER A 39 6.55 -1.05 19.46
C SER A 39 5.09 -1.30 19.86
N VAL A 40 4.46 -2.23 19.15
CA VAL A 40 3.12 -2.78 19.41
C VAL A 40 3.00 -3.21 20.88
N GLU A 41 4.11 -3.65 21.47
CA GLU A 41 4.21 -4.06 22.88
C GLU A 41 3.91 -2.92 23.87
N LYS A 42 4.29 -1.66 23.64
CA LYS A 42 3.98 -0.58 24.60
C LYS A 42 2.53 -0.12 24.59
N LYS A 43 1.84 -0.27 23.45
CA LYS A 43 0.41 0.06 23.34
C LYS A 43 -0.47 -1.04 23.94
N MET A 44 0.00 -2.29 23.99
CA MET A 44 -0.70 -3.42 24.62
C MET A 44 -0.27 -3.68 26.09
N ALA A 45 0.96 -3.35 26.50
CA ALA A 45 1.47 -3.58 27.85
C ALA A 45 0.97 -2.59 28.91
N ASN A 46 0.26 -1.54 28.49
CA ASN A 46 -0.41 -0.61 29.41
C ASN A 46 -1.83 -1.10 29.79
N TYR A 47 -2.12 -2.39 29.66
CA TYR A 47 -3.45 -2.94 29.88
C TYR A 47 -3.91 -2.88 31.35
N ASP A 48 -2.97 -2.80 32.29
CA ASP A 48 -3.30 -2.74 33.70
C ASP A 48 -3.33 -1.30 34.25
N LYS A 49 -4.39 -1.06 35.03
CA LYS A 49 -4.66 0.12 35.87
C LYS A 49 -5.26 1.32 35.12
N THR A 50 -6.57 1.43 35.31
CA THR A 50 -7.40 2.65 35.29
C THR A 50 -7.59 3.35 33.94
N HIS A 51 -8.81 3.20 33.38
CA HIS A 51 -9.45 4.11 32.40
C HIS A 51 -8.56 4.57 31.23
N LYS A 52 -8.13 3.65 30.36
CA LYS A 52 -7.29 4.02 29.19
C LYS A 52 -8.10 4.18 27.92
N ILE A 53 -8.01 5.38 27.36
CA ILE A 53 -8.52 5.78 26.05
C ILE A 53 -7.93 4.86 24.99
N PHE A 54 -8.78 4.13 24.26
CA PHE A 54 -8.34 3.36 23.11
C PHE A 54 -7.96 4.31 21.97
N THR A 55 -6.67 4.57 21.81
CA THR A 55 -6.20 5.34 20.65
C THR A 55 -6.19 4.42 19.43
N LEU A 56 -7.23 4.55 18.61
CA LEU A 56 -7.31 3.92 17.29
C LEU A 56 -6.01 4.23 16.51
N PRO A 57 -5.37 3.23 15.88
CA PRO A 57 -4.18 3.52 15.08
C PRO A 57 -4.52 4.50 13.96
N ASN A 58 -3.61 5.43 13.69
CA ASN A 58 -3.78 6.37 12.59
C ASN A 58 -3.69 5.64 11.24
N PHE A 59 -4.09 6.30 10.15
CA PHE A 59 -4.12 5.65 8.83
C PHE A 59 -2.77 5.06 8.41
N LEU A 60 -1.65 5.73 8.71
CA LEU A 60 -0.32 5.23 8.36
C LEU A 60 0.05 3.97 9.16
N GLU A 61 -0.28 3.92 10.45
CA GLU A 61 -0.12 2.73 11.29
C GLU A 61 -0.98 1.56 10.79
N ARG A 62 -2.22 1.83 10.37
CA ARG A 62 -3.09 0.82 9.77
C ARG A 62 -2.55 0.33 8.43
N CYS A 63 -2.01 1.22 7.60
CA CYS A 63 -1.35 0.84 6.36
C CYS A 63 -0.16 -0.09 6.61
N TYR A 64 0.60 0.13 7.68
CA TYR A 64 1.67 -0.77 8.09
C TYR A 64 1.13 -2.15 8.47
N LEU A 65 0.11 -2.20 9.34
CA LEU A 65 -0.51 -3.46 9.78
C LEU A 65 -1.09 -4.27 8.61
N ILE A 66 -1.72 -3.60 7.64
CA ILE A 66 -2.23 -4.27 6.43
C ILE A 66 -1.06 -4.76 5.57
N SER A 67 -0.06 -3.91 5.31
CA SER A 67 1.06 -4.24 4.42
C SER A 67 1.92 -5.39 4.97
N ILE A 68 2.18 -5.43 6.28
CA ILE A 68 2.94 -6.52 6.91
C ILE A 68 2.16 -7.84 6.83
N ARG A 69 0.84 -7.82 7.08
CA ARG A 69 0.00 -9.03 6.96
C ARG A 69 -0.03 -9.57 5.54
N GLN A 70 -0.21 -8.70 4.55
CA GLN A 70 -0.22 -9.10 3.14
C GLN A 70 1.12 -9.70 2.73
N TYR A 71 2.22 -9.07 3.13
CA TYR A 71 3.55 -9.58 2.87
C TYR A 71 3.79 -10.96 3.52
N LEU A 72 3.48 -11.11 4.81
CA LEU A 72 3.66 -12.38 5.53
C LEU A 72 2.81 -13.50 4.91
N SER A 73 1.56 -13.20 4.55
CA SER A 73 0.67 -14.19 3.91
C SER A 73 1.22 -14.70 2.58
N LEU A 74 1.86 -13.82 1.78
CA LEU A 74 2.51 -14.23 0.52
C LEU A 74 3.73 -15.11 0.76
N VAL A 75 4.52 -14.78 1.79
CA VAL A 75 5.67 -15.57 2.20
C VAL A 75 5.25 -16.96 2.67
N ASP A 76 4.21 -17.04 3.51
CA ASP A 76 3.65 -18.32 3.98
C ASP A 76 3.11 -19.16 2.82
N ALA A 77 2.39 -18.52 1.87
CA ALA A 77 1.90 -19.20 0.67
C ALA A 77 3.06 -19.80 -0.16
N TYR A 78 4.15 -19.07 -0.32
CA TYR A 78 5.34 -19.55 -1.04
C TYR A 78 5.96 -20.76 -0.35
N TYR A 79 6.14 -20.70 0.98
CA TYR A 79 6.68 -21.84 1.74
C TYR A 79 5.78 -23.07 1.66
N TYR A 80 4.48 -22.87 1.81
CA TYR A 80 3.49 -23.95 1.74
C TYR A 80 3.51 -24.63 0.37
N GLU A 81 3.52 -23.84 -0.70
CA GLU A 81 3.40 -24.36 -2.06
C GLU A 81 4.68 -25.06 -2.56
N PHE A 82 5.86 -24.54 -2.22
CA PHE A 82 7.14 -25.07 -2.71
C PHE A 82 7.87 -25.96 -1.69
N LYS A 83 7.21 -26.35 -0.60
CA LYS A 83 7.72 -27.27 0.45
C LYS A 83 9.10 -26.90 1.00
N MET A 84 9.45 -25.62 1.01
CA MET A 84 10.69 -25.16 1.62
C MET A 84 10.50 -25.14 3.15
N LYS A 85 11.35 -25.86 3.89
CA LYS A 85 11.23 -26.04 5.35
C LYS A 85 11.10 -24.68 6.07
N THR A 86 9.99 -24.52 6.78
CA THR A 86 9.60 -23.40 7.62
C THR A 86 10.47 -23.28 8.88
N VAL A 87 10.43 -22.11 9.54
CA VAL A 87 11.02 -21.74 10.84
C VAL A 87 12.44 -21.11 10.82
N SER A 88 13.41 -21.58 10.03
CA SER A 88 14.76 -20.96 10.03
C SER A 88 14.80 -19.54 9.45
N GLN A 89 13.83 -19.18 8.60
CA GLN A 89 13.79 -17.88 7.97
C GLN A 89 13.06 -16.81 8.75
N GLU A 90 12.26 -17.12 9.77
CA GLU A 90 11.61 -16.10 10.61
C GLU A 90 12.65 -15.35 11.47
N LYS A 91 13.68 -16.06 11.94
CA LYS A 91 14.86 -15.45 12.58
C LYS A 91 15.68 -14.65 11.58
N LYS A 92 15.93 -15.19 10.37
CA LYS A 92 16.55 -14.42 9.28
C LYS A 92 15.69 -13.25 8.86
N PHE A 93 14.38 -13.30 9.00
CA PHE A 93 13.42 -12.27 8.65
C PHE A 93 13.49 -11.11 9.64
N THR A 94 13.48 -11.40 10.93
CA THR A 94 13.72 -10.41 11.99
C THR A 94 15.13 -9.81 11.89
N GLU A 95 16.15 -10.62 11.62
CA GLU A 95 17.53 -10.16 11.36
C GLU A 95 17.65 -9.38 10.03
N TYR A 96 16.87 -9.73 9.01
CA TYR A 96 16.78 -9.06 7.72
C TYR A 96 16.17 -7.69 7.92
N PHE A 97 15.02 -7.57 8.61
CA PHE A 97 14.39 -6.31 9.00
C PHE A 97 15.30 -5.44 9.89
N ALA A 98 16.06 -6.04 10.80
CA ALA A 98 17.07 -5.33 11.59
C ALA A 98 18.17 -4.71 10.70
N LYS A 99 18.53 -5.34 9.56
CA LYS A 99 19.46 -4.78 8.56
C LYS A 99 18.86 -3.61 7.74
N PHE A 100 17.53 -3.51 7.62
CA PHE A 100 16.84 -2.36 6.99
C PHE A 100 16.77 -1.11 7.88
N ASN A 101 17.44 -1.11 9.03
CA ASN A 101 17.72 0.11 9.81
C ASN A 101 18.63 1.12 9.08
N LYS A 102 19.14 0.81 7.89
CA LYS A 102 19.96 1.75 7.09
C LYS A 102 19.09 2.64 6.19
N THR A 103 19.26 3.95 6.33
CA THR A 103 18.54 5.04 5.64
C THR A 103 18.49 4.90 4.10
N ASN A 104 19.51 4.26 3.50
CA ASN A 104 19.62 4.07 2.06
C ASN A 104 18.56 3.13 1.47
N PHE A 105 18.11 2.13 2.24
CA PHE A 105 17.08 1.20 1.76
C PHE A 105 15.71 1.86 1.64
N ILE A 106 15.37 2.77 2.55
CA ILE A 106 14.10 3.52 2.52
C ILE A 106 14.04 4.44 1.29
N LYS A 107 15.13 5.16 0.99
CA LYS A 107 15.22 5.99 -0.22
C LYS A 107 15.02 5.16 -1.49
N SER A 108 15.62 3.96 -1.53
CA SER A 108 15.47 3.03 -2.64
C SER A 108 14.04 2.51 -2.79
N ALA A 109 13.34 2.25 -1.68
CA ALA A 109 11.96 1.78 -1.68
C ALA A 109 11.00 2.82 -2.27
N ASN A 110 11.17 4.10 -1.92
CA ASN A 110 10.40 5.19 -2.52
C ASN A 110 10.49 5.19 -4.06
N GLY A 111 11.69 5.05 -4.62
CA GLY A 111 11.88 4.98 -6.08
C GLY A 111 11.19 3.77 -6.72
N ARG A 112 11.22 2.60 -6.06
CA ARG A 112 10.56 1.39 -6.54
C ARG A 112 9.02 1.51 -6.49
N VAL A 113 8.47 2.04 -5.40
CA VAL A 113 7.03 2.33 -5.29
C VAL A 113 6.61 3.36 -6.34
N ALA A 114 7.38 4.43 -6.54
CA ALA A 114 7.12 5.42 -7.58
C ALA A 114 7.02 4.79 -8.99
N LYS A 115 7.95 3.88 -9.33
CA LYS A 115 7.91 3.15 -10.60
C LYS A 115 6.65 2.30 -10.75
N LYS A 116 6.26 1.58 -9.69
CA LYS A 116 5.03 0.77 -9.67
C LYS A 116 3.77 1.63 -9.80
N VAL A 117 3.71 2.76 -9.10
CA VAL A 117 2.60 3.71 -9.20
C VAL A 117 2.48 4.23 -10.63
N ARG A 118 3.58 4.68 -11.25
CA ARG A 118 3.55 5.19 -12.63
C ARG A 118 3.12 4.15 -13.67
N SER A 119 3.52 2.90 -13.50
CA SER A 119 3.25 1.84 -14.48
C SER A 119 1.89 1.17 -14.32
N LYS A 120 1.45 0.92 -13.08
CA LYS A 120 0.27 0.10 -12.79
C LYS A 120 -0.89 0.86 -12.14
N TYR A 121 -0.60 1.94 -11.40
CA TYR A 121 -1.58 2.62 -10.57
C TYR A 121 -1.73 4.11 -10.90
N PHE A 122 -1.23 4.57 -12.05
CA PHE A 122 -1.31 5.98 -12.41
C PHE A 122 -2.77 6.44 -12.53
N TRP A 123 -3.65 5.54 -12.93
CA TRP A 123 -5.10 5.77 -12.99
C TRP A 123 -5.71 6.21 -11.66
N VAL A 124 -5.08 5.92 -10.51
CA VAL A 124 -5.54 6.38 -9.19
C VAL A 124 -5.57 7.91 -9.14
N TYR A 125 -4.65 8.60 -9.83
CA TYR A 125 -4.67 10.05 -9.90
C TYR A 125 -5.86 10.59 -10.69
N TYR A 126 -6.36 9.84 -11.68
CA TYR A 126 -7.59 10.21 -12.39
C TYR A 126 -8.83 10.00 -11.53
N VAL A 127 -8.88 8.93 -10.74
CA VAL A 127 -9.93 8.73 -9.73
C VAL A 127 -9.93 9.88 -8.73
N PHE A 128 -8.77 10.22 -8.17
CA PHE A 128 -8.62 11.39 -7.29
C PHE A 128 -9.11 12.67 -7.96
N TYR A 129 -8.70 12.92 -9.20
CA TYR A 129 -9.10 14.09 -9.96
C TYR A 129 -10.62 14.15 -10.13
N TYR A 130 -11.24 13.07 -10.58
CA TYR A 130 -12.69 12.97 -10.76
C TYR A 130 -13.44 13.30 -9.48
N PHE A 131 -13.14 12.62 -8.36
CA PHE A 131 -13.82 12.88 -7.08
C PHE A 131 -13.56 14.29 -6.54
N LYS A 132 -12.38 14.87 -6.84
CA LYS A 132 -12.07 16.25 -6.45
C LYS A 132 -12.89 17.27 -7.21
N ILE A 133 -13.13 17.05 -8.51
CA ILE A 133 -13.88 17.99 -9.36
C ILE A 133 -15.39 17.77 -9.24
N ALA A 134 -15.85 16.54 -9.41
CA ALA A 134 -17.26 16.19 -9.44
C ALA A 134 -17.94 16.30 -8.06
N TYR A 135 -17.23 15.89 -6.99
CA TYR A 135 -17.82 15.78 -5.64
C TYR A 135 -17.13 16.66 -4.59
N LYS A 136 -16.10 17.43 -4.97
CA LYS A 136 -15.31 18.28 -4.06
C LYS A 136 -14.71 17.53 -2.86
N VAL A 137 -14.48 16.22 -3.01
CA VAL A 137 -14.01 15.33 -1.93
C VAL A 137 -12.64 15.78 -1.41
N ARG A 138 -12.45 15.64 -0.09
CA ARG A 138 -11.14 15.73 0.57
C ARG A 138 -10.51 14.35 0.59
N PHE A 139 -9.20 14.26 0.35
CA PHE A 139 -8.47 12.98 0.41
C PHE A 139 -8.08 12.64 1.84
N ASP A 140 -9.08 12.57 2.71
CA ASP A 140 -8.91 12.11 4.08
C ASP A 140 -8.79 10.58 4.15
N ASP A 141 -8.66 10.07 5.36
CA ASP A 141 -8.43 8.64 5.60
C ASP A 141 -9.67 7.81 5.20
N SER A 142 -10.89 8.36 5.34
CA SER A 142 -12.13 7.71 4.94
C SER A 142 -12.19 7.49 3.42
N PHE A 143 -11.84 8.50 2.63
CA PHE A 143 -11.78 8.35 1.18
C PHE A 143 -10.72 7.32 0.76
N LEU A 144 -9.55 7.32 1.40
CA LEU A 144 -8.51 6.33 1.10
C LEU A 144 -8.92 4.91 1.51
N TYR A 145 -9.73 4.76 2.57
CA TYR A 145 -10.32 3.48 2.94
C TYR A 145 -11.31 2.97 1.91
N ALA A 146 -12.16 3.84 1.35
CA ALA A 146 -13.05 3.47 0.26
C ALA A 146 -12.24 2.92 -0.92
N LEU A 147 -11.18 3.62 -1.33
CA LEU A 147 -10.32 3.16 -2.43
C LEU A 147 -9.60 1.84 -2.13
N PHE A 148 -9.13 1.65 -0.90
CA PHE A 148 -8.56 0.38 -0.48
C PHE A 148 -9.59 -0.76 -0.56
N TYR A 149 -10.80 -0.54 -0.03
CA TYR A 149 -11.81 -1.57 0.08
C TYR A 149 -12.38 -1.98 -1.27
N TYR A 150 -12.75 -1.01 -2.11
CA TYR A 150 -13.42 -1.27 -3.39
C TYR A 150 -12.42 -1.62 -4.49
N LEU A 151 -11.31 -0.88 -4.59
CA LEU A 151 -10.37 -1.04 -5.70
C LEU A 151 -9.18 -1.97 -5.39
N LYS A 152 -9.13 -2.51 -4.17
CA LYS A 152 -8.05 -3.40 -3.68
C LYS A 152 -6.64 -2.86 -3.91
N ILE A 153 -6.48 -1.53 -3.91
CA ILE A 153 -5.18 -0.88 -4.12
C ILE A 153 -4.30 -1.09 -2.88
N PRO A 154 -3.01 -1.46 -3.03
CA PRO A 154 -2.11 -1.59 -1.90
C PRO A 154 -2.04 -0.29 -1.05
N PRO A 155 -2.04 -0.37 0.29
CA PRO A 155 -2.02 0.82 1.15
C PRO A 155 -0.83 1.76 0.89
N ALA A 156 0.35 1.21 0.58
CA ALA A 156 1.53 1.99 0.23
C ALA A 156 1.32 2.82 -1.06
N VAL A 157 0.62 2.26 -2.04
CA VAL A 157 0.26 2.96 -3.29
C VAL A 157 -0.70 4.10 -2.99
N LEU A 158 -1.70 3.89 -2.12
CA LEU A 158 -2.65 4.94 -1.71
C LEU A 158 -1.95 6.09 -0.98
N ILE A 159 -1.04 5.79 -0.05
CA ILE A 159 -0.27 6.82 0.65
C ILE A 159 0.63 7.59 -0.31
N TYR A 160 1.32 6.88 -1.21
CA TYR A 160 2.14 7.52 -2.24
C TYR A 160 1.29 8.41 -3.14
N ALA A 161 0.17 7.89 -3.64
CA ALA A 161 -0.77 8.66 -4.46
C ALA A 161 -1.25 9.90 -3.72
N LYS A 162 -1.69 9.79 -2.46
CA LYS A 162 -2.12 10.91 -1.61
C LYS A 162 -1.04 12.00 -1.54
N LYS A 163 0.20 11.61 -1.23
CA LYS A 163 1.36 12.53 -1.11
C LYS A 163 1.62 13.32 -2.38
N HIS A 164 1.31 12.77 -3.55
CA HIS A 164 1.59 13.37 -4.86
C HIS A 164 0.33 13.88 -5.59
N ALA A 165 -0.85 13.74 -4.99
CA ALA A 165 -2.14 14.00 -5.63
C ALA A 165 -2.28 15.44 -6.11
N GLU A 166 -1.91 16.40 -5.27
CA GLU A 166 -2.10 17.83 -5.57
C GLU A 166 -1.33 18.27 -6.81
N ASN A 167 -0.10 17.78 -6.99
CA ASN A 167 0.71 18.09 -8.15
C ASN A 167 0.08 17.53 -9.43
N HIS A 168 -0.34 16.27 -9.41
CA HIS A 168 -0.99 15.64 -10.56
C HIS A 168 -2.32 16.31 -10.91
N ILE A 169 -3.16 16.60 -9.91
CA ILE A 169 -4.44 17.29 -10.11
C ILE A 169 -4.23 18.69 -10.69
N ARG A 170 -3.25 19.45 -10.18
CA ARG A 170 -2.91 20.76 -10.74
C ARG A 170 -2.52 20.64 -12.21
N ASN A 171 -1.73 19.63 -12.57
CA ASN A 171 -1.34 19.38 -13.95
C ASN A 171 -2.53 18.98 -14.84
N PHE A 172 -3.48 18.18 -14.33
CA PHE A 172 -4.70 17.84 -15.07
C PHE A 172 -5.60 19.06 -15.29
N LYS A 173 -5.74 19.93 -14.28
CA LYS A 173 -6.45 21.21 -14.42
C LYS A 173 -5.81 22.12 -15.47
N LYS A 174 -4.48 22.25 -15.46
CA LYS A 174 -3.75 23.05 -16.46
C LYS A 174 -3.96 22.54 -17.89
N LYS A 175 -4.18 21.24 -18.06
CA LYS A 175 -4.48 20.61 -19.35
C LYS A 175 -5.96 20.67 -19.72
N ASN A 176 -6.81 21.31 -18.90
CA ASN A 176 -8.27 21.34 -19.07
C ASN A 176 -8.85 19.94 -19.32
N LEU A 177 -8.39 18.94 -18.56
CA LEU A 177 -8.84 17.57 -18.73
C LEU A 177 -10.34 17.47 -18.38
N ASP A 178 -11.14 17.16 -19.41
CA ASP A 178 -12.59 17.01 -19.31
C ASP A 178 -12.97 15.68 -18.63
N LEU A 179 -13.94 15.74 -17.72
CA LEU A 179 -14.48 14.56 -17.04
C LEU A 179 -15.24 13.64 -18.02
N THR A 180 -15.87 14.19 -19.05
CA THR A 180 -16.59 13.38 -20.05
C THR A 180 -15.60 12.49 -20.82
N VAL A 181 -14.47 13.04 -21.23
CA VAL A 181 -13.38 12.33 -21.90
C VAL A 181 -12.75 11.28 -20.98
N LEU A 182 -12.57 11.60 -19.70
CA LEU A 182 -12.10 10.64 -18.69
C LEU A 182 -13.01 9.42 -18.56
N LEU A 183 -14.32 9.62 -18.64
CA LEU A 183 -15.31 8.55 -18.53
C LEU A 183 -15.50 7.76 -19.82
N MET A 184 -14.85 8.12 -20.92
CA MET A 184 -14.80 7.29 -22.14
C MET A 184 -13.90 6.05 -21.95
N ASP A 185 -12.96 6.07 -21.00
CA ASP A 185 -12.23 4.87 -20.60
C ASP A 185 -13.12 4.02 -19.69
N GLU A 186 -13.71 2.96 -20.24
CA GLU A 186 -14.63 2.08 -19.51
C GLU A 186 -13.99 1.44 -18.27
N LYS A 187 -12.69 1.13 -18.28
CA LYS A 187 -12.00 0.56 -17.10
C LYS A 187 -11.84 1.59 -15.99
N LEU A 188 -11.64 2.85 -16.35
CA LEU A 188 -11.56 3.93 -15.36
C LEU A 188 -12.94 4.28 -14.82
N LYS A 189 -13.95 4.34 -15.70
CA LYS A 189 -15.35 4.56 -15.35
C LYS A 189 -15.85 3.51 -14.36
N GLU A 190 -15.59 2.23 -14.61
CA GLU A 190 -15.94 1.13 -13.69
C GLU A 190 -15.37 1.37 -12.29
N LYS A 191 -14.07 1.68 -12.17
CA LYS A 191 -13.43 1.98 -10.89
C LYS A 191 -14.04 3.22 -10.22
N ILE A 192 -14.39 4.23 -10.99
CA ILE A 192 -15.06 5.43 -10.45
C ILE A 192 -16.43 5.04 -9.89
N GLU A 193 -17.23 4.27 -10.63
CA GLU A 193 -18.56 3.83 -10.19
C GLU A 193 -18.49 2.93 -8.96
N GLU A 194 -17.51 2.05 -8.85
CA GLU A 194 -17.29 1.24 -7.63
C GLU A 194 -17.08 2.12 -6.39
N VAL A 195 -16.28 3.18 -6.52
CA VAL A 195 -16.02 4.11 -5.42
C VAL A 195 -17.21 5.02 -5.15
N ARG A 196 -17.98 5.38 -6.18
CA ARG A 196 -19.19 6.21 -6.05
C ARG A 196 -20.24 5.55 -5.17
N LYS A 197 -20.31 4.22 -5.10
CA LYS A 197 -21.21 3.49 -4.19
C LYS A 197 -21.02 3.85 -2.70
N CYS A 198 -19.96 4.57 -2.35
CA CYS A 198 -19.67 5.02 -0.98
C CYS A 198 -20.23 6.41 -0.63
N PHE A 199 -20.70 7.15 -1.63
CA PHE A 199 -21.10 8.56 -1.54
C PHE A 199 -22.54 8.75 -1.99
#